data_AF-A0A2Z6IGH8-F1
#
_entry.id   AF-A0A2Z6IGH8-F1
#
_cell.length_a   1.000
_cell.length_b   1.000
_cell.length_c   1.000
_cell.angle_alpha   90.00
_cell.angle_beta   90.00
_cell.angle_gamma   90.00
#
_symmetry.space_group_name_H-M   'P 1'
#
loop_
_entity.id
_entity.type
_entity.pdbx_description
1 polymer ?
#
loop_
_entity_poly.entity_id
_entity_poly.type
_entity_poly.pdbx_seq_one_letter_code
_entity_poly.pdbx_strand_id
1 'polypeptide(L)'
;MENFNLAYHTRLDNNGMHLSYEYLQSFISEDLFLVNSLITKNNITFDAYKTSVIDKAKKEQFFYYLFNDAGDVIKKSDNATEEWIETRANIYQDFLSSITSITKLPGFIFGIEYKDMTHGSDLPLLCFHKNIDNQSYILIPDFEIIQYNYYTQLKDGTDLENKIDKAVFVGSTTGTNFKENRSCWNTIDNILNDPSVRISAARFFNDKENVIFKLPSIVQCDSSQTEKFLRNQPYMQAQRMTWDQQYLNRYIISVDGNGPTCTRVALALLSNSVLMKYNSNWTVYYHRMLKPYFNYLPVENHVDIERLMETFSHDLDFLRFINGNAKREFRLLFNRRNVQRMFAIALNELYAIFFGHNTIYQENRRRISQVAHLDIDAHLSNIGDKQFWPDHEVYCDGQFIEGITIYPASALIYWYNMEYQAKLENGTITACANGGGFVGTKDHSLRMVAFRFLAKPNIPCHIEYEGVFESGYKKTVKNGNWLEYNNEMLIRITFKFGAIQNEG
;
A
#
# COMPACT_ATOMS: atom_id res chain seq x y z
N MET A 1 -22.25 -25.56 4.21
CA MET A 1 -21.60 -24.59 3.29
C MET A 1 -22.52 -24.09 2.17
N GLU A 2 -23.82 -24.43 2.15
CA GLU A 2 -24.71 -24.13 1.01
C GLU A 2 -25.40 -22.75 1.01
N ASN A 3 -25.06 -21.81 1.90
CA ASN A 3 -25.71 -20.50 1.98
C ASN A 3 -24.75 -19.29 1.92
N PHE A 4 -23.57 -19.42 1.30
CA PHE A 4 -22.78 -18.25 0.91
C PHE A 4 -23.29 -17.68 -0.42
N ASN A 5 -24.53 -17.16 -0.40
CA ASN A 5 -25.11 -16.38 -1.50
C ASN A 5 -24.48 -14.97 -1.48
N LEU A 6 -23.19 -14.89 -1.82
CA LEU A 6 -22.48 -13.64 -2.07
C LEU A 6 -22.86 -13.14 -3.47
N ALA A 7 -24.06 -12.55 -3.58
CA ALA A 7 -24.41 -11.71 -4.72
C ALA A 7 -23.44 -10.52 -4.76
N TYR A 8 -22.34 -10.70 -5.47
CA TYR A 8 -21.22 -9.80 -5.57
C TYR A 8 -21.55 -8.71 -6.60
N HIS A 9 -22.46 -7.80 -6.24
CA HIS A 9 -22.83 -6.70 -7.12
C HIS A 9 -21.68 -5.67 -7.20
N THR A 10 -21.07 -5.60 -8.39
CA THR A 10 -20.36 -4.47 -9.02
C THR A 10 -19.35 -3.71 -8.16
N ARG A 11 -18.13 -4.28 -8.03
CA ARG A 11 -16.93 -3.68 -7.40
C ARG A 11 -16.10 -2.79 -8.31
N LEU A 12 -16.52 -2.62 -9.55
CA LEU A 12 -15.72 -2.03 -10.60
C LEU A 12 -16.54 -0.92 -11.26
N ASP A 13 -15.87 0.08 -11.82
CA ASP A 13 -16.51 1.07 -12.69
C ASP A 13 -17.33 0.41 -13.82
N ASN A 14 -18.10 1.20 -14.58
CA ASN A 14 -18.96 0.70 -15.67
C ASN A 14 -18.22 -0.21 -16.69
N ASN A 15 -16.89 -0.25 -16.68
CA ASN A 15 -16.06 -1.06 -17.57
C ASN A 15 -15.35 -2.23 -16.88
N GLY A 16 -15.51 -2.44 -15.57
CA GLY A 16 -14.87 -3.58 -14.90
C GLY A 16 -13.38 -3.40 -14.62
N MET A 17 -12.80 -2.20 -14.76
CA MET A 17 -11.34 -2.07 -14.91
C MET A 17 -10.63 -1.50 -13.69
N HIS A 18 -11.34 -0.71 -12.90
CA HIS A 18 -10.74 0.09 -11.84
C HIS A 18 -11.63 0.20 -10.62
N LEU A 19 -11.00 0.47 -9.48
CA LEU A 19 -11.72 0.85 -8.27
C LEU A 19 -12.28 2.27 -8.46
N SER A 20 -13.60 2.43 -8.35
CA SER A 20 -14.21 3.75 -8.41
C SER A 20 -13.82 4.60 -7.18
N TYR A 21 -14.06 5.91 -7.27
CA TYR A 21 -13.88 6.81 -6.13
C TYR A 21 -14.72 6.34 -4.94
N GLU A 22 -15.99 6.03 -5.18
CA GLU A 22 -16.96 5.61 -4.15
C GLU A 22 -16.54 4.30 -3.48
N TYR A 23 -15.97 3.38 -4.25
CA TYR A 23 -15.49 2.12 -3.71
C TYR A 23 -14.29 2.34 -2.79
N LEU A 24 -13.31 3.13 -3.20
CA LEU A 24 -12.16 3.49 -2.34
C LEU A 24 -12.62 4.31 -1.12
N GLN A 25 -13.54 5.26 -1.29
CA GLN A 25 -14.13 6.03 -0.19
C GLN A 25 -14.85 5.13 0.82
N SER A 26 -15.51 4.05 0.37
CA SER A 26 -16.17 3.09 1.27
C SER A 26 -15.21 2.39 2.23
N PHE A 27 -13.89 2.42 1.97
CA PHE A 27 -12.89 1.83 2.88
C PHE A 27 -12.78 2.66 4.15
N ILE A 28 -13.09 3.96 4.08
CA ILE A 28 -12.98 4.92 5.18
C ILE A 28 -14.31 5.61 5.50
N SER A 29 -15.43 5.19 4.91
CA SER A 29 -16.71 5.89 5.07
C SER A 29 -17.19 5.95 6.52
N GLU A 30 -16.95 4.90 7.28
CA GLU A 30 -17.21 4.89 8.73
C GLU A 30 -16.32 5.90 9.47
N ASP A 31 -15.05 6.01 9.09
CA ASP A 31 -14.13 6.97 9.69
C ASP A 31 -14.54 8.42 9.39
N LEU A 32 -14.95 8.68 8.15
CA LEU A 32 -15.48 9.97 7.71
C LEU A 32 -16.75 10.34 8.48
N PHE A 33 -17.65 9.38 8.67
CA PHE A 33 -18.87 9.58 9.46
C PHE A 33 -18.54 9.95 10.92
N LEU A 34 -17.65 9.19 11.57
CA LEU A 34 -17.26 9.42 12.96
C LEU A 34 -16.56 10.77 13.14
N VAL A 35 -15.65 11.13 12.22
CA VAL A 35 -14.98 12.43 12.23
C VAL A 35 -15.95 13.59 12.00
N ASN A 36 -16.89 13.46 11.05
CA ASN A 36 -17.91 14.48 10.83
C ASN A 36 -18.80 14.66 12.07
N SER A 37 -19.15 13.56 12.74
CA SER A 37 -19.88 13.60 14.01
C SER A 37 -19.07 14.29 15.11
N LEU A 38 -17.77 14.01 15.24
CA LEU A 38 -16.87 14.67 16.19
C LEU A 38 -16.82 16.19 15.96
N ILE A 39 -16.64 16.62 14.71
CA ILE A 39 -16.58 18.03 14.33
C ILE A 39 -17.90 18.73 14.62
N THR A 40 -19.03 18.13 14.23
CA THR A 40 -20.36 18.71 14.41
C THR A 40 -20.73 18.81 15.89
N LYS A 41 -20.53 17.75 16.66
CA LYS A 41 -20.86 17.69 18.09
C LYS A 41 -20.10 18.72 18.91
N ASN A 42 -18.83 18.96 18.57
CA ASN A 42 -17.95 19.89 19.28
C ASN A 42 -17.85 21.27 18.62
N ASN A 43 -18.63 21.52 17.56
CA ASN A 43 -18.63 22.78 16.81
C ASN A 43 -17.21 23.21 16.38
N ILE A 44 -16.40 22.27 15.89
CA ILE A 44 -15.01 22.52 15.50
C ILE A 44 -14.99 23.24 14.15
N THR A 45 -14.78 24.55 14.15
CA THR A 45 -14.55 25.31 12.91
C THR A 45 -13.17 24.98 12.33
N PHE A 46 -12.96 25.24 11.04
CA PHE A 46 -11.64 25.03 10.43
C PHE A 46 -10.54 25.89 11.10
N ASP A 47 -10.83 27.13 11.49
CA ASP A 47 -9.86 27.98 12.19
C ASP A 47 -9.52 27.45 13.59
N ALA A 48 -10.51 26.92 14.31
CA ALA A 48 -10.29 26.27 15.60
C ALA A 48 -9.47 24.99 15.42
N TYR A 49 -9.78 24.18 14.40
CA TYR A 49 -9.01 22.99 14.04
C TYR A 49 -7.55 23.32 13.71
N LYS A 50 -7.32 24.27 12.81
CA LYS A 50 -5.99 24.76 12.42
C LYS A 50 -5.16 25.19 13.62
N THR A 51 -5.75 26.02 14.49
CA THR A 51 -5.10 26.49 15.72
C THR A 51 -4.73 25.32 16.61
N SER A 52 -5.64 24.37 16.79
CA SER A 52 -5.45 23.21 17.66
C SER A 52 -4.39 22.23 17.13
N VAL A 53 -4.34 22.01 15.81
CA VAL A 53 -3.30 21.20 15.14
C VAL A 53 -1.92 21.83 15.31
N ILE A 54 -1.80 23.14 15.12
CA ILE A 54 -0.54 23.88 15.32
C ILE A 54 -0.11 23.83 16.79
N ASP A 55 -1.05 24.06 17.71
CA ASP A 55 -0.74 24.02 19.14
C ASP A 55 -0.39 22.61 19.63
N LYS A 56 -0.98 21.57 19.04
CA LYS A 56 -0.58 20.18 19.27
C LYS A 56 0.87 19.96 18.81
N ALA A 57 1.25 20.43 17.62
CA ALA A 57 2.63 20.36 17.11
C ALA A 57 3.67 21.09 17.98
N LYS A 58 3.23 22.10 18.75
CA LYS A 58 4.07 22.80 19.73
C LYS A 58 4.15 22.09 21.08
N LYS A 59 3.23 21.21 21.43
CA LYS A 59 3.19 20.57 22.76
C LYS A 59 3.64 19.12 22.72
N GLU A 60 3.55 18.50 21.56
CA GLU A 60 3.75 17.09 21.36
C GLU A 60 4.66 16.85 20.15
N GLN A 61 5.27 15.66 20.10
CA GLN A 61 5.97 15.18 18.91
C GLN A 61 4.95 14.87 17.80
N PHE A 62 4.65 15.88 17.02
CA PHE A 62 3.58 15.84 16.04
C PHE A 62 3.97 16.67 14.81
N PHE A 63 3.58 16.17 13.63
CA PHE A 63 3.76 16.87 12.37
C PHE A 63 2.41 17.20 11.75
N TYR A 64 2.34 18.37 11.15
CA TYR A 64 1.22 18.78 10.31
C TYR A 64 1.72 19.22 8.95
N TYR A 65 0.79 19.30 8.01
CA TYR A 65 1.06 19.63 6.62
C TYR A 65 0.17 20.78 6.20
N LEU A 66 0.72 21.65 5.35
CA LEU A 66 0.01 22.77 4.73
C LEU A 66 0.12 22.67 3.22
N PHE A 67 -1.01 22.65 2.53
CA PHE A 67 -1.05 22.93 1.10
C PHE A 67 -0.96 24.45 0.89
N ASN A 68 0.12 24.94 0.29
CA ASN A 68 0.29 26.36 -0.01
C ASN A 68 -0.56 26.78 -1.24
N ASP A 69 -0.61 28.08 -1.52
CA ASP A 69 -1.36 28.60 -2.68
C ASP A 69 -0.77 28.18 -4.04
N ALA A 70 0.51 27.80 -4.07
CA ALA A 70 1.16 27.23 -5.25
C ALA A 70 0.77 25.76 -5.50
N GLY A 71 0.11 25.12 -4.53
CA GLY A 71 -0.30 23.72 -4.57
C GLY A 71 0.74 22.73 -4.03
N ASP A 72 1.85 23.21 -3.46
CA ASP A 72 2.84 22.36 -2.80
C ASP A 72 2.39 21.98 -1.39
N VAL A 73 2.87 20.84 -0.90
CA VAL A 73 2.67 20.41 0.49
C VAL A 73 3.92 20.69 1.30
N ILE A 74 3.76 21.37 2.42
CA ILE A 74 4.84 21.75 3.33
C ILE A 74 4.65 21.06 4.68
N LYS A 75 5.56 20.17 5.05
CA LYS A 75 5.70 19.59 6.40
C LYS A 75 6.12 20.67 7.39
N LYS A 76 5.50 20.67 8.57
CA LYS A 76 5.81 21.56 9.69
C LYS A 76 5.83 20.78 11.01
N SER A 77 6.76 21.13 11.89
CA SER A 77 6.80 20.71 13.30
C SER A 77 7.65 21.70 14.09
N ASP A 78 7.28 21.91 15.35
CA ASP A 78 8.02 22.79 16.26
C ASP A 78 8.81 22.00 17.32
N ASN A 79 8.48 20.72 17.57
CA ASN A 79 9.00 19.94 18.69
C ASN A 79 9.22 18.44 18.42
N ALA A 80 9.35 18.02 17.15
CA ALA A 80 9.66 16.62 16.86
C ALA A 80 11.12 16.29 17.22
N THR A 81 11.31 15.39 18.18
CA THR A 81 12.64 14.97 18.66
C THR A 81 12.94 13.48 18.45
N GLU A 82 11.92 12.66 18.16
CA GLU A 82 12.11 11.23 17.92
C GLU A 82 12.43 10.92 16.45
N GLU A 83 13.64 10.43 16.22
CA GLU A 83 14.21 10.13 14.89
C GLU A 83 13.31 9.22 14.03
N TRP A 84 12.65 8.24 14.65
CA TRP A 84 11.78 7.31 13.93
C TRP A 84 10.46 7.97 13.48
N ILE A 85 9.92 8.93 14.24
CA ILE A 85 8.74 9.71 13.81
C ILE A 85 9.12 10.61 12.65
N GLU A 86 10.28 11.28 12.75
CA GLU A 86 10.77 12.14 11.68
C GLU A 86 11.00 11.36 10.38
N THR A 87 11.55 10.14 10.48
CA THR A 87 11.70 9.23 9.33
C THR A 87 10.35 8.95 8.66
N ARG A 88 9.32 8.60 9.43
CA ARG A 88 7.95 8.38 8.89
C ARG A 88 7.39 9.65 8.24
N ALA A 89 7.56 10.80 8.90
CA ALA A 89 7.07 12.08 8.39
C ALA A 89 7.76 12.52 7.09
N ASN A 90 9.05 12.18 6.91
CA ASN A 90 9.78 12.39 5.66
C ASN A 90 9.21 11.54 4.53
N ILE A 91 8.95 10.26 4.78
CA ILE A 91 8.33 9.35 3.79
C ILE A 91 6.99 9.92 3.32
N TYR A 92 6.13 10.38 4.24
CA TYR A 92 4.87 11.00 3.82
C TYR A 92 5.04 12.35 3.14
N GLN A 93 6.04 13.17 3.50
CA GLN A 93 6.29 14.43 2.79
C GLN A 93 6.60 14.16 1.32
N ASP A 94 7.51 13.22 1.03
CA ASP A 94 7.87 12.87 -0.35
C ASP A 94 6.66 12.30 -1.09
N PHE A 95 5.89 11.44 -0.43
CA PHE A 95 4.67 10.88 -0.99
C PHE A 95 3.58 11.93 -1.26
N LEU A 96 3.36 12.86 -0.34
CA LEU A 96 2.38 13.95 -0.47
C LEU A 96 2.75 14.89 -1.62
N SER A 97 4.05 15.16 -1.82
CA SER A 97 4.53 15.90 -2.98
C SER A 97 4.17 15.21 -4.31
N SER A 98 4.06 13.88 -4.34
CA SER A 98 3.53 13.17 -5.52
C SER A 98 2.00 13.33 -5.69
N ILE A 99 1.26 13.47 -4.59
CA ILE A 99 -0.20 13.60 -4.56
C ILE A 99 -0.70 14.98 -5.01
N THR A 100 0.12 16.03 -4.93
CA THR A 100 -0.26 17.39 -5.37
C THR A 100 -0.63 17.46 -6.86
N SER A 101 -0.12 16.51 -7.66
CA SER A 101 -0.49 16.34 -9.07
C SER A 101 -1.96 15.92 -9.26
N ILE A 102 -2.56 15.30 -8.24
CA ILE A 102 -3.89 14.68 -8.24
C ILE A 102 -4.90 15.57 -7.55
N THR A 103 -4.48 16.18 -6.44
CA THR A 103 -5.35 16.85 -5.48
C THR A 103 -4.79 18.23 -5.16
N LYS A 104 -5.62 19.27 -5.30
CA LYS A 104 -5.28 20.65 -4.96
C LYS A 104 -6.15 21.13 -3.81
N LEU A 105 -5.54 21.55 -2.70
CA LEU A 105 -6.25 21.98 -1.48
C LEU A 105 -5.67 23.28 -0.93
N PRO A 106 -5.68 24.40 -1.67
CA PRO A 106 -4.97 25.62 -1.28
C PRO A 106 -5.38 26.11 0.11
N GLY A 107 -4.39 26.39 0.97
CA GLY A 107 -4.56 26.85 2.34
C GLY A 107 -4.99 25.78 3.34
N PHE A 108 -5.18 24.52 2.90
CA PHE A 108 -5.65 23.45 3.76
C PHE A 108 -4.53 22.93 4.66
N ILE A 109 -4.85 22.74 5.94
CA ILE A 109 -3.96 22.20 6.96
C ILE A 109 -4.57 20.92 7.51
N PHE A 110 -3.74 19.91 7.74
CA PHE A 110 -4.13 18.65 8.34
C PHE A 110 -2.97 18.04 9.13
N GLY A 111 -3.30 17.18 10.08
CA GLY A 111 -2.31 16.47 10.90
C GLY A 111 -2.32 14.96 10.66
N ILE A 112 -1.17 14.33 10.85
CA ILE A 112 -1.00 12.87 10.76
C ILE A 112 -0.49 12.35 12.12
N GLU A 113 -1.15 11.33 12.65
CA GLU A 113 -0.69 10.57 13.82
C GLU A 113 0.28 9.46 13.40
N TYR A 114 1.42 9.41 14.06
CA TYR A 114 2.55 8.54 13.71
C TYR A 114 2.83 7.45 14.72
N LYS A 115 2.25 7.53 15.91
CA LYS A 115 2.51 6.57 16.99
C LYS A 115 1.87 5.22 16.71
N ASP A 116 2.56 4.15 17.10
CA ASP A 116 2.07 2.77 16.96
C ASP A 116 0.95 2.42 17.94
N MET A 117 0.84 3.17 19.05
CA MET A 117 -0.25 3.06 20.00
C MET A 117 -0.84 4.44 20.22
N THR A 118 -2.13 4.56 19.95
CA THR A 118 -2.85 5.83 19.99
C THR A 118 -4.06 5.72 20.91
N HIS A 119 -4.29 6.72 21.76
CA HIS A 119 -5.44 6.75 22.68
C HIS A 119 -6.64 7.56 22.12
N GLY A 120 -6.67 7.81 20.81
CA GLY A 120 -7.60 8.76 20.21
C GLY A 120 -7.13 10.20 20.31
N SER A 121 -7.91 11.09 19.70
CA SER A 121 -7.66 12.52 19.70
C SER A 121 -8.98 13.27 19.79
N ASP A 122 -8.95 14.44 20.42
CA ASP A 122 -10.09 15.38 20.36
C ASP A 122 -10.16 16.10 19.01
N LEU A 123 -9.19 15.88 18.13
CA LEU A 123 -9.09 16.47 16.81
C LEU A 123 -9.25 15.40 15.72
N PRO A 124 -9.86 15.76 14.57
CA PRO A 124 -9.87 14.89 13.42
C PRO A 124 -8.49 14.82 12.77
N LEU A 125 -7.83 13.65 12.84
CA LEU A 125 -6.49 13.44 12.29
C LEU A 125 -6.47 12.28 11.28
N LEU A 126 -5.45 12.25 10.43
CA LEU A 126 -5.16 11.08 9.61
C LEU A 126 -4.26 10.12 10.41
N CYS A 127 -4.41 8.81 10.21
CA CYS A 127 -3.50 7.83 10.79
C CYS A 127 -3.38 6.59 9.89
N PHE A 128 -2.29 5.83 10.01
CA PHE A 128 -2.11 4.61 9.21
C PHE A 128 -2.78 3.38 9.84
N HIS A 129 -3.07 3.43 11.13
CA HIS A 129 -3.89 2.44 11.83
C HIS A 129 -4.66 3.04 13.00
N LYS A 130 -5.70 2.34 13.44
CA LYS A 130 -6.43 2.65 14.67
C LYS A 130 -7.08 1.41 15.27
N ASN A 131 -7.45 1.50 16.54
CA ASN A 131 -8.47 0.62 17.11
C ASN A 131 -9.85 1.04 16.56
N ILE A 132 -10.73 0.09 16.24
CA ILE A 132 -12.06 0.34 15.69
C ILE A 132 -12.94 1.26 16.56
N ASP A 133 -12.70 1.29 17.87
CA ASP A 133 -13.43 2.16 18.80
C ASP A 133 -13.03 3.64 18.69
N ASN A 134 -11.96 3.94 17.95
CA ASN A 134 -11.44 5.28 17.77
C ASN A 134 -12.23 6.07 16.71
N GLN A 135 -12.84 7.16 17.16
CA GLN A 135 -13.75 8.00 16.38
C GLN A 135 -13.07 9.22 15.75
N SER A 136 -11.81 9.50 16.08
CA SER A 136 -11.14 10.74 15.68
C SER A 136 -10.24 10.60 14.47
N TYR A 137 -10.02 9.38 14.00
CA TYR A 137 -9.05 9.13 12.94
C TYR A 137 -9.66 8.62 11.64
N ILE A 138 -9.12 9.16 10.54
CA ILE A 138 -9.34 8.67 9.17
C ILE A 138 -8.11 7.86 8.76
N LEU A 139 -8.36 6.62 8.34
CA LEU A 139 -7.29 5.74 7.90
C LEU A 139 -6.71 6.18 6.56
N ILE A 140 -5.38 6.22 6.49
CA ILE A 140 -4.59 6.44 5.28
C ILE A 140 -3.66 5.25 5.04
N PRO A 141 -3.11 5.11 3.82
CA PRO A 141 -2.05 4.15 3.57
C PRO A 141 -0.86 4.31 4.50
N ASP A 142 -0.36 3.19 4.98
CA ASP A 142 0.80 3.10 5.85
C ASP A 142 2.12 3.47 5.15
N PHE A 143 3.06 4.02 5.92
CA PHE A 143 4.33 4.51 5.39
C PHE A 143 5.25 3.38 4.91
N GLU A 144 5.16 2.17 5.47
CA GLU A 144 5.95 1.01 5.03
C GLU A 144 5.57 0.62 3.61
N ILE A 145 4.28 0.75 3.23
CA ILE A 145 3.85 0.52 1.84
C ILE A 145 4.64 1.40 0.87
N ILE A 146 4.85 2.68 1.22
CA ILE A 146 5.59 3.64 0.41
C ILE A 146 7.09 3.31 0.46
N GLN A 147 7.63 3.10 1.65
CA GLN A 147 9.05 2.80 1.89
C GLN A 147 9.51 1.55 1.15
N TYR A 148 8.68 0.51 1.12
CA TYR A 148 8.95 -0.75 0.43
C TYR A 148 8.45 -0.73 -1.00
N ASN A 149 8.33 0.44 -1.64
CA ASN A 149 7.91 0.58 -3.04
C ASN A 149 6.74 -0.34 -3.39
N TYR A 150 5.68 -0.29 -2.57
CA TYR A 150 4.43 -1.02 -2.80
C TYR A 150 4.61 -2.55 -2.80
N TYR A 151 5.68 -3.03 -2.14
CA TYR A 151 6.12 -4.42 -2.03
C TYR A 151 6.40 -5.11 -3.38
N THR A 152 6.58 -4.32 -4.44
CA THR A 152 6.75 -4.78 -5.83
C THR A 152 8.01 -5.63 -6.06
N GLN A 153 9.02 -5.46 -5.21
CA GLN A 153 10.30 -6.16 -5.24
C GLN A 153 10.25 -7.59 -4.69
N LEU A 154 9.19 -7.97 -3.97
CA LEU A 154 9.10 -9.27 -3.32
C LEU A 154 8.39 -10.27 -4.22
N LYS A 155 8.95 -11.49 -4.32
CA LYS A 155 8.43 -12.55 -5.19
C LYS A 155 8.41 -13.87 -4.45
N ASP A 156 7.24 -14.51 -4.42
CA ASP A 156 7.10 -15.91 -4.01
C ASP A 156 7.00 -16.77 -5.28
N GLY A 157 8.08 -17.49 -5.58
CA GLY A 157 8.15 -18.38 -6.73
C GLY A 157 7.68 -19.81 -6.48
N THR A 158 7.28 -20.15 -5.25
CA THR A 158 6.88 -21.51 -4.89
C THR A 158 5.37 -21.64 -4.99
N ASP A 159 4.87 -22.49 -5.89
CA ASP A 159 3.43 -22.77 -6.00
C ASP A 159 2.86 -23.39 -4.72
N LEU A 160 1.58 -23.13 -4.44
CA LEU A 160 0.91 -23.50 -3.18
C LEU A 160 1.03 -25.00 -2.85
N GLU A 161 0.96 -25.86 -3.86
CA GLU A 161 1.01 -27.32 -3.76
C GLU A 161 2.39 -27.83 -3.36
N ASN A 162 3.43 -27.07 -3.72
CA ASN A 162 4.83 -27.38 -3.43
C ASN A 162 5.28 -26.82 -2.07
N LYS A 163 4.42 -26.06 -1.39
CA LYS A 163 4.71 -25.52 -0.06
C LYS A 163 4.59 -26.58 1.02
N ILE A 164 5.45 -26.46 2.03
CA ILE A 164 5.43 -27.28 3.24
C ILE A 164 4.11 -27.02 3.97
N ASP A 165 3.39 -28.08 4.33
CA ASP A 165 2.11 -28.00 5.06
C ASP A 165 2.31 -27.62 6.53
N LYS A 166 2.80 -26.40 6.76
CA LYS A 166 3.04 -25.79 8.05
C LYS A 166 2.52 -24.36 8.06
N ALA A 167 2.15 -23.89 9.25
CA ALA A 167 1.91 -22.49 9.51
C ALA A 167 3.16 -21.82 10.08
N VAL A 168 3.47 -20.59 9.65
CA VAL A 168 4.66 -19.87 10.09
C VAL A 168 4.36 -18.45 10.59
N PHE A 169 4.98 -18.10 11.71
CA PHE A 169 5.14 -16.75 12.23
C PHE A 169 6.57 -16.55 12.73
N VAL A 170 7.21 -15.47 12.30
CA VAL A 170 8.50 -15.03 12.87
C VAL A 170 8.46 -13.53 13.12
N GLY A 171 8.54 -13.12 14.38
CA GLY A 171 8.36 -11.71 14.75
C GLY A 171 9.06 -11.30 16.03
N SER A 172 8.68 -10.13 16.55
CA SER A 172 9.15 -9.62 17.83
C SER A 172 8.13 -9.82 18.93
N THR A 173 8.55 -9.68 20.19
CA THR A 173 7.69 -9.75 21.40
C THR A 173 6.74 -8.56 21.58
N THR A 174 6.55 -7.74 20.55
CA THR A 174 5.69 -6.54 20.62
C THR A 174 4.22 -6.88 20.83
N GLY A 175 3.47 -5.92 21.35
CA GLY A 175 2.01 -5.94 21.39
C GLY A 175 1.40 -6.25 22.74
N THR A 176 0.07 -6.24 22.76
CA THR A 176 -0.78 -6.37 23.94
C THR A 176 -1.35 -7.79 24.08
N ASN A 177 -2.09 -8.03 25.15
CA ASN A 177 -2.87 -9.25 25.33
C ASN A 177 -4.18 -9.19 24.51
N PHE A 178 -4.94 -10.29 24.46
CA PHE A 178 -6.21 -10.36 23.72
C PHE A 178 -7.26 -9.34 24.18
N LYS A 179 -7.24 -8.94 25.46
CA LYS A 179 -8.19 -7.95 26.00
C LYS A 179 -7.76 -6.51 25.77
N GLU A 180 -6.55 -6.30 25.26
CA GLU A 180 -5.93 -4.99 25.03
C GLU A 180 -5.95 -4.07 26.28
N ASN A 181 -5.99 -4.64 27.48
CA ASN A 181 -6.17 -3.90 28.73
C ASN A 181 -4.84 -3.61 29.45
N ARG A 182 -3.70 -3.89 28.81
CA ARG A 182 -2.37 -3.66 29.37
C ARG A 182 -1.46 -2.87 28.42
N SER A 183 -0.44 -2.25 29.00
CA SER A 183 0.66 -1.59 28.29
C SER A 183 1.43 -2.55 27.38
N CYS A 184 2.06 -2.06 26.30
CA CYS A 184 2.92 -2.85 25.41
C CYS A 184 4.23 -3.32 26.06
N TRP A 185 4.60 -2.75 27.21
CA TRP A 185 5.81 -3.16 27.92
C TRP A 185 5.65 -4.55 28.55
N ASN A 186 6.62 -5.41 28.24
CA ASN A 186 6.78 -6.73 28.82
C ASN A 186 7.38 -6.56 30.22
N THR A 187 6.68 -7.10 31.22
CA THR A 187 7.14 -7.30 32.61
C THR A 187 7.08 -8.80 32.90
N ILE A 188 7.85 -9.30 33.88
CA ILE A 188 7.79 -10.72 34.28
C ILE A 188 6.37 -11.13 34.64
N ASP A 189 5.64 -10.29 35.37
CA ASP A 189 4.26 -10.53 35.79
C ASP A 189 3.32 -10.69 34.58
N ASN A 190 3.36 -9.75 33.62
CA ASN A 190 2.55 -9.84 32.41
C ASN A 190 2.93 -11.08 31.60
N ILE A 191 4.21 -11.43 31.48
CA ILE A 191 4.61 -12.63 30.73
C ILE A 191 4.02 -13.90 31.35
N LEU A 192 3.98 -13.99 32.68
CA LEU A 192 3.46 -15.18 33.38
C LEU A 192 1.93 -15.23 33.38
N ASN A 193 1.29 -14.10 33.67
CA ASN A 193 -0.12 -14.04 34.05
C ASN A 193 -1.04 -13.45 32.96
N ASP A 194 -0.51 -12.58 32.09
CA ASP A 194 -1.29 -11.90 31.05
C ASP A 194 -0.43 -11.57 29.80
N PRO A 195 0.14 -12.60 29.15
CA PRO A 195 1.14 -12.41 28.09
C PRO A 195 0.56 -11.67 26.88
N SER A 196 1.45 -11.10 26.05
CA SER A 196 1.01 -10.65 24.71
C SER A 196 0.49 -11.84 23.92
N VAL A 197 -0.38 -11.58 22.96
CA VAL A 197 -0.88 -12.62 22.03
C VAL A 197 0.29 -13.36 21.35
N ARG A 198 1.39 -12.64 21.07
CA ARG A 198 2.59 -13.24 20.48
C ARG A 198 3.35 -14.14 21.45
N ILE A 199 3.54 -13.71 22.70
CA ILE A 199 4.22 -14.52 23.73
C ILE A 199 3.37 -15.74 24.10
N SER A 200 2.05 -15.57 24.21
CA SER A 200 1.13 -16.69 24.48
C SER A 200 1.12 -17.69 23.33
N ALA A 201 1.10 -17.22 22.08
CA ALA A 201 1.20 -18.09 20.91
C ALA A 201 2.53 -18.84 20.86
N ALA A 202 3.66 -18.15 21.08
CA ALA A 202 4.97 -18.79 21.12
C ALA A 202 5.05 -19.89 22.19
N ARG A 203 4.48 -19.64 23.38
CA ARG A 203 4.37 -20.64 24.45
C ARG A 203 3.49 -21.82 24.02
N PHE A 204 2.33 -21.55 23.42
CA PHE A 204 1.36 -22.57 23.00
C PHE A 204 1.91 -23.49 21.89
N PHE A 205 2.66 -22.95 20.93
CA PHE A 205 3.17 -23.71 19.78
C PHE A 205 4.60 -24.26 19.97
N ASN A 206 5.16 -24.20 21.18
CA ASN A 206 6.56 -24.54 21.43
C ASN A 206 6.93 -25.99 21.04
N ASP A 207 5.99 -26.91 21.22
CA ASP A 207 6.11 -28.35 20.96
C ASP A 207 5.28 -28.83 19.75
N LYS A 208 4.77 -27.90 18.94
CA LYS A 208 3.89 -28.17 17.81
C LYS A 208 4.67 -28.22 16.51
N GLU A 209 4.91 -29.40 15.96
CA GLU A 209 5.75 -29.59 14.78
C GLU A 209 5.18 -28.97 13.49
N ASN A 210 3.85 -28.85 13.42
CA ASN A 210 3.09 -28.27 12.30
C ASN A 210 3.04 -26.73 12.32
N VAL A 211 3.45 -26.08 13.42
CA VAL A 211 3.42 -24.61 13.56
C VAL A 211 4.81 -24.07 13.94
N ILE A 212 5.41 -23.29 13.04
CA ILE A 212 6.65 -22.58 13.29
C ILE A 212 6.30 -21.19 13.85
N PHE A 213 6.31 -21.04 15.18
CA PHE A 213 6.10 -19.74 15.83
C PHE A 213 7.35 -19.29 16.59
N LYS A 214 8.06 -18.26 16.08
CA LYS A 214 9.35 -17.82 16.62
C LYS A 214 9.38 -16.32 16.94
N LEU A 215 10.03 -15.97 18.05
CA LEU A 215 10.20 -14.59 18.51
C LEU A 215 11.70 -14.20 18.65
N PRO A 216 12.47 -14.15 17.55
CA PRO A 216 13.91 -13.88 17.61
C PRO A 216 14.30 -12.48 18.12
N SER A 217 13.35 -11.53 18.11
CA SER A 217 13.59 -10.15 18.54
C SER A 217 12.80 -9.85 19.83
N ILE A 218 13.50 -9.87 20.95
CA ILE A 218 12.95 -9.47 22.25
C ILE A 218 13.09 -7.97 22.39
N VAL A 219 11.97 -7.28 22.53
CA VAL A 219 11.86 -5.83 22.60
C VAL A 219 10.81 -5.43 23.64
N GLN A 220 10.80 -4.13 23.99
CA GLN A 220 9.85 -3.52 24.92
C GLN A 220 9.85 -4.22 26.29
N CYS A 221 11.01 -4.60 26.81
CA CYS A 221 11.13 -5.03 28.20
C CYS A 221 11.27 -3.81 29.09
N ASP A 222 10.55 -3.80 30.22
CA ASP A 222 10.67 -2.78 31.26
C ASP A 222 12.08 -2.73 31.89
N SER A 223 12.78 -3.87 31.88
CA SER A 223 14.09 -4.04 32.49
C SER A 223 14.92 -5.12 31.78
N SER A 224 16.24 -5.06 31.98
CA SER A 224 17.16 -6.12 31.53
C SER A 224 16.90 -7.47 32.21
N GLN A 225 16.30 -7.47 33.40
CA GLN A 225 15.89 -8.69 34.10
C GLN A 225 14.75 -9.38 33.36
N THR A 226 13.73 -8.63 32.92
CA THR A 226 12.63 -9.17 32.12
C THR A 226 13.11 -9.71 30.77
N GLU A 227 14.05 -9.01 30.12
CA GLU A 227 14.65 -9.51 28.87
C GLU A 227 15.37 -10.85 29.09
N LYS A 228 16.21 -10.95 30.13
CA LYS A 228 16.89 -12.21 30.51
C LYS A 228 15.88 -13.31 30.83
N PHE A 229 14.81 -12.99 31.53
CA PHE A 229 13.74 -13.93 31.85
C PHE A 229 13.10 -14.49 30.58
N LEU A 230 12.76 -13.64 29.59
CA LEU A 230 12.25 -14.07 28.30
C LEU A 230 13.26 -14.92 27.52
N ARG A 231 14.53 -14.49 27.44
CA ARG A 231 15.58 -15.25 26.74
C ARG A 231 15.75 -16.68 27.29
N ASN A 232 15.48 -16.89 28.57
CA ASN A 232 15.58 -18.19 29.22
C ASN A 232 14.34 -19.08 29.03
N GLN A 233 13.29 -18.61 28.34
CA GLN A 233 12.11 -19.42 28.06
C GLN A 233 12.36 -20.36 26.87
N PRO A 234 11.85 -21.60 26.90
CA PRO A 234 12.09 -22.58 25.83
C PRO A 234 11.55 -22.16 24.47
N TYR A 235 10.49 -21.34 24.44
CA TYR A 235 9.84 -20.82 23.22
C TYR A 235 10.49 -19.55 22.65
N MET A 236 11.56 -19.04 23.29
CA MET A 236 12.24 -17.80 22.89
C MET A 236 13.57 -18.07 22.18
N GLN A 237 13.74 -19.27 21.61
CA GLN A 237 14.92 -19.62 20.83
C GLN A 237 15.08 -18.69 19.62
N ALA A 238 16.27 -18.10 19.51
CA ALA A 238 16.60 -17.17 18.46
C ALA A 238 16.77 -17.90 17.12
N GLN A 239 15.67 -18.05 16.38
CA GLN A 239 15.69 -18.50 15.00
C GLN A 239 15.08 -17.40 14.14
N ARG A 240 15.95 -16.63 13.48
CA ARG A 240 15.53 -15.67 12.46
C ARG A 240 15.18 -16.43 11.18
N MET A 241 14.13 -15.99 10.49
CA MET A 241 13.79 -16.46 9.15
C MET A 241 13.60 -15.28 8.22
N THR A 242 14.12 -15.37 7.01
CA THR A 242 13.83 -14.41 5.94
C THR A 242 12.40 -14.62 5.42
N TRP A 243 11.92 -13.70 4.59
CA TRP A 243 10.63 -13.86 3.91
C TRP A 243 10.63 -15.04 2.94
N ASP A 244 11.72 -15.24 2.17
CA ASP A 244 11.85 -16.37 1.26
C ASP A 244 11.69 -17.72 1.99
N GLN A 245 12.27 -17.83 3.19
CA GLN A 245 12.11 -19.03 4.03
C GLN A 245 10.69 -19.18 4.57
N GLN A 246 10.03 -18.07 4.95
CA GLN A 246 8.65 -18.11 5.40
C GLN A 246 7.69 -18.51 4.26
N TYR A 247 7.93 -18.03 3.03
CA TYR A 247 7.13 -18.36 1.85
C TYR A 247 7.18 -19.83 1.45
N LEU A 248 8.14 -20.62 1.93
CA LEU A 248 8.13 -22.07 1.74
C LEU A 248 6.98 -22.77 2.48
N ASN A 249 6.31 -22.09 3.42
CA ASN A 249 5.22 -22.65 4.22
C ASN A 249 3.86 -22.29 3.63
N ARG A 250 2.94 -23.26 3.65
CA ARG A 250 1.61 -23.13 3.06
C ARG A 250 0.78 -22.05 3.74
N TYR A 251 0.96 -21.85 5.04
CA TYR A 251 0.22 -20.83 5.79
C TYR A 251 1.13 -19.79 6.42
N ILE A 252 0.76 -18.51 6.32
CA ILE A 252 1.43 -17.40 7.00
C ILE A 252 0.50 -16.87 8.06
N ILE A 253 0.93 -16.92 9.31
CA ILE A 253 0.17 -16.39 10.44
C ILE A 253 0.44 -14.90 10.55
N SER A 254 -0.60 -14.11 10.78
CA SER A 254 -0.50 -12.70 11.15
C SER A 254 -1.11 -12.44 12.51
N VAL A 255 -0.28 -11.89 13.41
CA VAL A 255 -0.62 -11.53 14.79
C VAL A 255 -0.18 -10.09 15.04
N ASP A 256 -1.08 -9.28 15.56
CA ASP A 256 -0.83 -7.88 15.81
C ASP A 256 0.33 -7.64 16.80
N GLY A 257 0.97 -6.50 16.63
CA GLY A 257 2.03 -6.01 17.50
C GLY A 257 1.47 -4.90 18.39
N ASN A 258 2.17 -3.77 18.46
CA ASN A 258 1.65 -2.56 19.11
C ASN A 258 0.38 -2.03 18.44
N GLY A 259 0.29 -2.23 17.13
CA GLY A 259 -0.91 -2.03 16.32
C GLY A 259 -1.07 -3.18 15.32
N PRO A 260 -1.91 -2.99 14.28
CA PRO A 260 -2.17 -4.04 13.31
C PRO A 260 -0.94 -4.36 12.47
N THR A 261 -0.89 -5.58 11.97
CA THR A 261 0.17 -6.06 11.07
C THR A 261 0.04 -5.49 9.66
N CYS A 262 0.61 -4.30 9.40
CA CYS A 262 0.62 -3.68 8.07
C CYS A 262 1.37 -4.54 7.03
N THR A 263 2.71 -4.56 7.11
CA THR A 263 3.56 -5.24 6.12
C THR A 263 3.27 -6.74 6.03
N ARG A 264 3.13 -7.45 7.15
CA ARG A 264 2.96 -8.92 7.13
C ARG A 264 1.68 -9.36 6.43
N VAL A 265 0.56 -8.66 6.63
CA VAL A 265 -0.68 -8.97 5.92
C VAL A 265 -0.49 -8.73 4.43
N ALA A 266 0.08 -7.59 4.03
CA ALA A 266 0.34 -7.28 2.62
C ALA A 266 1.20 -8.37 1.95
N LEU A 267 2.28 -8.81 2.61
CA LEU A 267 3.17 -9.84 2.10
C LEU A 267 2.53 -11.22 2.01
N ALA A 268 1.67 -11.57 2.97
CA ALA A 268 0.91 -12.81 2.90
C ALA A 268 -0.16 -12.79 1.79
N LEU A 269 -0.75 -11.63 1.50
CA LEU A 269 -1.69 -11.49 0.38
C LEU A 269 -0.99 -11.56 -0.98
N LEU A 270 0.26 -11.09 -1.07
CA LEU A 270 1.09 -11.16 -2.27
C LEU A 270 1.60 -12.57 -2.57
N SER A 271 1.93 -13.34 -1.52
CA SER A 271 2.55 -14.65 -1.66
C SER A 271 1.59 -15.72 -2.22
N ASN A 272 2.12 -16.90 -2.51
CA ASN A 272 1.34 -18.09 -2.85
C ASN A 272 0.92 -18.87 -1.59
N SER A 273 1.07 -18.28 -0.39
CA SER A 273 0.63 -18.90 0.88
C SER A 273 -0.78 -18.44 1.24
N VAL A 274 -1.42 -19.15 2.17
CA VAL A 274 -2.72 -18.78 2.72
C VAL A 274 -2.51 -17.99 4.01
N LEU A 275 -3.04 -16.76 4.05
CA LEU A 275 -3.01 -15.92 5.25
C LEU A 275 -3.93 -16.52 6.33
N MET A 276 -3.39 -16.70 7.54
CA MET A 276 -4.14 -16.97 8.77
C MET A 276 -4.06 -15.75 9.67
N LYS A 277 -5.14 -14.98 9.76
CA LYS A 277 -5.13 -13.67 10.45
C LYS A 277 -5.86 -13.78 11.79
N TYR A 278 -5.19 -13.39 12.86
CA TYR A 278 -5.84 -13.23 14.17
C TYR A 278 -6.91 -12.13 14.11
N ASN A 279 -8.04 -12.42 14.74
CA ASN A 279 -9.08 -11.43 15.00
C ASN A 279 -8.52 -10.36 15.93
N SER A 280 -8.80 -9.11 15.61
CA SER A 280 -8.25 -7.95 16.30
C SER A 280 -9.14 -6.74 16.07
N ASN A 281 -9.20 -5.86 17.07
CA ASN A 281 -9.86 -4.57 16.99
C ASN A 281 -8.98 -3.51 16.32
N TRP A 282 -7.73 -3.85 15.99
CA TRP A 282 -6.85 -2.97 15.24
C TRP A 282 -7.04 -3.11 13.74
N THR A 283 -7.10 -1.96 13.07
CA THR A 283 -7.42 -1.89 11.66
C THR A 283 -6.54 -0.90 10.90
N VAL A 284 -6.38 -1.17 9.60
CA VAL A 284 -5.75 -0.31 8.59
C VAL A 284 -6.72 -0.12 7.44
N TYR A 285 -6.47 0.85 6.57
CA TYR A 285 -7.43 1.27 5.54
C TYR A 285 -7.99 0.13 4.68
N TYR A 286 -7.20 -0.92 4.40
CA TYR A 286 -7.61 -2.03 3.55
C TYR A 286 -8.26 -3.22 4.27
N HIS A 287 -8.23 -3.28 5.61
CA HIS A 287 -8.74 -4.45 6.35
C HIS A 287 -10.24 -4.68 6.13
N ARG A 288 -11.04 -3.61 6.01
CA ARG A 288 -12.50 -3.71 5.74
C ARG A 288 -12.81 -4.44 4.43
N MET A 289 -11.83 -4.56 3.53
CA MET A 289 -12.00 -5.23 2.23
C MET A 289 -11.66 -6.71 2.25
N LEU A 290 -10.91 -7.14 3.26
CA LEU A 290 -10.53 -8.54 3.43
C LEU A 290 -11.67 -9.28 4.13
N LYS A 291 -12.16 -10.33 3.49
CA LYS A 291 -13.27 -11.13 4.01
C LYS A 291 -12.75 -12.49 4.54
N PRO A 292 -13.15 -12.89 5.76
CA PRO A 292 -12.87 -14.23 6.29
C PRO A 292 -13.35 -15.33 5.34
N TYR A 293 -12.59 -16.41 5.21
CA TYR A 293 -12.81 -17.56 4.31
C TYR A 293 -12.88 -17.22 2.81
N PHE A 294 -12.61 -15.96 2.45
CA PHE A 294 -12.56 -15.51 1.05
C PHE A 294 -11.15 -15.01 0.71
N ASN A 295 -10.53 -14.22 1.59
CA ASN A 295 -9.17 -13.71 1.42
C ASN A 295 -8.17 -14.32 2.42
N TYR A 296 -8.66 -14.83 3.55
CA TYR A 296 -7.82 -15.38 4.62
C TYR A 296 -8.62 -16.33 5.51
N LEU A 297 -7.93 -17.14 6.31
CA LEU A 297 -8.52 -17.96 7.36
C LEU A 297 -8.53 -17.18 8.69
N PRO A 298 -9.70 -16.90 9.30
CA PRO A 298 -9.78 -16.15 10.55
C PRO A 298 -9.37 -16.99 11.75
N VAL A 299 -8.65 -16.40 12.69
CA VAL A 299 -8.13 -17.07 13.90
C VAL A 299 -8.64 -16.34 15.13
N GLU A 300 -9.49 -16.97 15.94
CA GLU A 300 -10.00 -16.36 17.17
C GLU A 300 -9.05 -16.65 18.35
N ASN A 301 -8.48 -17.84 18.37
CA ASN A 301 -7.57 -18.30 19.41
C ASN A 301 -6.48 -19.22 18.84
N HIS A 302 -5.49 -19.59 19.66
CA HIS A 302 -4.34 -20.39 19.20
C HIS A 302 -4.75 -21.77 18.65
N VAL A 303 -5.76 -22.42 19.24
CA VAL A 303 -6.22 -23.76 18.83
C VAL A 303 -6.79 -23.75 17.40
N ASP A 304 -7.32 -22.61 16.96
CA ASP A 304 -7.86 -22.48 15.61
C ASP A 304 -6.80 -22.69 14.53
N ILE A 305 -5.53 -22.38 14.77
CA ILE A 305 -4.47 -22.59 13.77
C ILE A 305 -4.39 -24.06 13.38
N GLU A 306 -4.23 -24.96 14.35
CA GLU A 306 -4.15 -26.41 14.09
C GLU A 306 -5.47 -26.91 13.50
N ARG A 307 -6.62 -26.50 14.08
CA ARG A 307 -7.96 -26.88 13.59
C ARG A 307 -8.19 -26.51 12.13
N LEU A 308 -7.83 -25.29 11.73
CA LEU A 308 -7.99 -24.80 10.35
C LEU A 308 -7.06 -25.55 9.39
N MET A 309 -5.82 -25.82 9.80
CA MET A 309 -4.90 -26.63 9.01
C MET A 309 -5.43 -28.04 8.81
N GLU A 310 -5.88 -28.71 9.88
CA GLU A 310 -6.48 -30.06 9.80
C GLU A 310 -7.72 -30.08 8.89
N THR A 311 -8.56 -29.06 9.00
CA THR A 311 -9.81 -28.97 8.21
C THR A 311 -9.54 -28.79 6.71
N PHE A 312 -8.55 -27.98 6.32
CA PHE A 312 -8.39 -27.53 4.94
C PHE A 312 -7.10 -28.01 4.24
N SER A 313 -6.18 -28.67 4.94
CA SER A 313 -4.91 -29.17 4.37
C SER A 313 -5.07 -30.09 3.15
N HIS A 314 -6.19 -30.81 3.08
CA HIS A 314 -6.53 -31.72 1.98
C HIS A 314 -7.38 -31.06 0.88
N ASP A 315 -7.91 -29.85 1.10
CA ASP A 315 -8.76 -29.13 0.14
C ASP A 315 -7.95 -28.06 -0.59
N LEU A 316 -7.06 -28.50 -1.48
CA LEU A 316 -6.18 -27.60 -2.25
C LEU A 316 -6.98 -26.62 -3.12
N ASP A 317 -8.17 -27.00 -3.61
CA ASP A 317 -8.98 -26.11 -4.45
C ASP A 317 -9.55 -24.95 -3.63
N PHE A 318 -10.01 -25.20 -2.40
CA PHE A 318 -10.41 -24.13 -1.49
C PHE A 318 -9.24 -23.22 -1.10
N LEU A 319 -8.05 -23.80 -0.82
CA LEU A 319 -6.86 -23.00 -0.50
C LEU A 319 -6.41 -22.14 -1.71
N ARG A 320 -6.47 -22.69 -2.93
CA ARG A 320 -6.25 -21.93 -4.19
C ARG A 320 -7.25 -20.80 -4.35
N PHE A 321 -8.52 -21.05 -4.04
CA PHE A 321 -9.57 -20.03 -4.09
C PHE A 321 -9.26 -18.86 -3.15
N ILE A 322 -8.91 -19.14 -1.88
CA ILE A 322 -8.52 -18.11 -0.91
C ILE A 322 -7.29 -17.35 -1.40
N ASN A 323 -6.23 -18.06 -1.80
CA ASN A 323 -4.99 -17.44 -2.25
C ASN A 323 -5.19 -16.59 -3.51
N GLY A 324 -5.95 -17.08 -4.49
CA GLY A 324 -6.25 -16.35 -5.72
C GLY A 324 -6.99 -15.03 -5.44
N ASN A 325 -7.96 -15.05 -4.53
CA ASN A 325 -8.66 -13.84 -4.08
C ASN A 325 -7.73 -12.91 -3.29
N ALA A 326 -6.89 -13.43 -2.40
CA ALA A 326 -5.91 -12.64 -1.65
C ALA A 326 -4.97 -11.87 -2.58
N LYS A 327 -4.39 -12.56 -3.59
CA LYS A 327 -3.50 -11.94 -4.59
C LYS A 327 -4.22 -10.93 -5.46
N ARG A 328 -5.49 -11.18 -5.79
CA ARG A 328 -6.33 -10.20 -6.49
C ARG A 328 -6.50 -8.92 -5.67
N GLU A 329 -6.87 -9.03 -4.39
CA GLU A 329 -6.99 -7.88 -3.50
C GLU A 329 -5.65 -7.18 -3.30
N PHE A 330 -4.54 -7.91 -3.18
CA PHE A 330 -3.21 -7.31 -3.10
C PHE A 330 -2.94 -6.39 -4.30
N ARG A 331 -3.12 -6.89 -5.53
CA ARG A 331 -2.91 -6.10 -6.76
C ARG A 331 -3.83 -4.89 -6.86
N LEU A 332 -5.05 -5.02 -6.37
CA LEU A 332 -6.03 -3.93 -6.36
C LEU A 332 -5.67 -2.86 -5.33
N LEU A 333 -5.27 -3.25 -4.13
CA LEU A 333 -5.17 -2.34 -2.99
C LEU A 333 -3.78 -1.73 -2.86
N PHE A 334 -2.74 -2.48 -3.20
CA PHE A 334 -1.35 -2.10 -2.94
C PHE A 334 -0.62 -1.57 -4.17
N ASN A 335 -1.24 -1.50 -5.35
CA ASN A 335 -0.57 -0.82 -6.45
C ASN A 335 -0.39 0.68 -6.13
N ARG A 336 0.71 1.26 -6.63
CA ARG A 336 1.11 2.64 -6.38
C ARG A 336 -0.04 3.62 -6.56
N ARG A 337 -0.79 3.46 -7.65
CA ARG A 337 -1.89 4.35 -8.02
C ARG A 337 -3.03 4.31 -7.02
N ASN A 338 -3.51 3.15 -6.63
CA ASN A 338 -4.63 3.04 -5.70
C ASN A 338 -4.24 3.47 -4.29
N VAL A 339 -2.97 3.29 -3.90
CA VAL A 339 -2.43 3.85 -2.66
C VAL A 339 -2.45 5.39 -2.69
N GLN A 340 -1.95 6.02 -3.76
CA GLN A 340 -2.03 7.48 -3.94
C GLN A 340 -3.47 7.99 -3.94
N ARG A 341 -4.38 7.31 -4.66
CA ARG A 341 -5.80 7.67 -4.73
C ARG A 341 -6.47 7.55 -3.37
N MET A 342 -6.21 6.48 -2.62
CA MET A 342 -6.78 6.28 -1.29
C MET A 342 -6.40 7.43 -0.35
N PHE A 343 -5.13 7.84 -0.35
CA PHE A 343 -4.69 8.98 0.44
C PHE A 343 -5.35 10.29 -0.03
N ALA A 344 -5.38 10.53 -1.35
CA ALA A 344 -6.04 11.68 -1.95
C ALA A 344 -7.53 11.78 -1.59
N ILE A 345 -8.24 10.65 -1.55
CA ILE A 345 -9.64 10.57 -1.10
C ILE A 345 -9.76 11.00 0.35
N ALA A 346 -8.94 10.43 1.25
CA ALA A 346 -8.97 10.81 2.67
C ALA A 346 -8.79 12.33 2.87
N LEU A 347 -7.87 12.95 2.13
CA LEU A 347 -7.66 14.40 2.16
C LEU A 347 -8.85 15.19 1.60
N ASN A 348 -9.36 14.78 0.43
CA ASN A 348 -10.45 15.49 -0.24
C ASN A 348 -11.75 15.42 0.57
N GLU A 349 -12.01 14.28 1.22
CA GLU A 349 -13.17 14.08 2.09
C GLU A 349 -13.03 14.86 3.42
N LEU A 350 -11.85 14.86 4.05
CA LEU A 350 -11.62 15.70 5.24
C LEU A 350 -11.80 17.19 4.91
N TYR A 351 -11.32 17.63 3.74
CA TYR A 351 -11.57 18.99 3.25
C TYR A 351 -13.07 19.27 3.09
N ALA A 352 -13.81 18.34 2.47
CA ALA A 352 -15.26 18.49 2.27
C ALA A 352 -16.04 18.60 3.59
N ILE A 353 -15.59 17.94 4.65
CA ILE A 353 -16.23 18.07 5.97
C ILE A 353 -16.13 19.51 6.51
N PHE A 354 -15.02 20.21 6.26
CA PHE A 354 -14.86 21.61 6.71
C PHE A 354 -15.46 22.65 5.77
N PHE A 355 -15.40 22.44 4.46
CA PHE A 355 -15.74 23.46 3.45
C PHE A 355 -16.92 23.10 2.55
N GLY A 356 -17.53 21.94 2.75
CA GLY A 356 -18.56 21.38 1.89
C GLY A 356 -18.04 20.87 0.54
N HIS A 357 -18.95 20.34 -0.27
CA HIS A 357 -18.68 19.81 -1.61
C HIS A 357 -18.57 20.93 -2.67
N ASN A 358 -17.69 21.89 -2.45
CA ASN A 358 -17.48 23.04 -3.32
C ASN A 358 -16.78 22.66 -4.66
N THR A 359 -16.49 23.67 -5.49
CA THR A 359 -15.83 23.45 -6.80
C THR A 359 -14.47 22.77 -6.70
N ILE A 360 -13.68 23.08 -5.68
CA ILE A 360 -12.36 22.45 -5.45
C ILE A 360 -12.54 20.96 -5.17
N TYR A 361 -13.48 20.61 -4.27
CA TYR A 361 -13.81 19.22 -3.97
C TYR A 361 -14.23 18.44 -5.23
N GLN A 362 -15.13 19.00 -6.04
CA GLN A 362 -15.63 18.31 -7.24
C GLN A 362 -14.54 18.12 -8.29
N GLU A 363 -13.67 19.12 -8.48
CA GLU A 363 -12.55 19.02 -9.40
C GLU A 363 -11.51 17.98 -8.94
N ASN A 364 -11.19 17.94 -7.65
CA ASN A 364 -10.34 16.89 -7.08
C ASN A 364 -10.99 15.52 -7.22
N ARG A 365 -12.28 15.37 -6.88
CA ARG A 365 -13.02 14.11 -7.06
C ARG A 365 -12.96 13.65 -8.51
N ARG A 366 -13.14 14.55 -9.48
CA ARG A 366 -13.00 14.24 -10.91
C ARG A 366 -11.60 13.73 -11.24
N ARG A 367 -10.53 14.40 -10.79
CA ARG A 367 -9.13 13.99 -11.03
C ARG A 367 -8.77 12.66 -10.35
N ILE A 368 -9.18 12.46 -9.11
CA ILE A 368 -8.99 11.20 -8.38
C ILE A 368 -9.74 10.04 -9.05
N SER A 369 -10.90 10.34 -9.64
CA SER A 369 -11.71 9.37 -10.40
C SER A 369 -11.12 9.06 -11.77
N GLN A 370 -10.27 9.92 -12.33
CA GLN A 370 -9.55 9.60 -13.57
C GLN A 370 -8.61 8.44 -13.30
N VAL A 371 -8.74 7.39 -14.11
CA VAL A 371 -7.97 6.17 -13.91
C VAL A 371 -6.94 5.96 -15.00
N ALA A 372 -5.72 5.76 -14.52
CA ALA A 372 -4.56 5.38 -15.27
C ALA A 372 -4.53 3.86 -15.44
N HIS A 373 -4.32 3.36 -16.67
CA HIS A 373 -4.07 1.93 -16.89
C HIS A 373 -2.62 1.55 -16.58
N LEU A 374 -1.70 2.49 -16.75
CA LEU A 374 -0.26 2.33 -16.51
C LEU A 374 0.24 3.35 -15.48
N ASP A 375 1.39 3.07 -14.87
CA ASP A 375 2.17 4.03 -14.10
C ASP A 375 3.58 4.05 -14.72
N ILE A 376 4.14 5.22 -14.97
CA ILE A 376 5.34 5.38 -15.79
C ILE A 376 6.39 6.13 -14.98
N ASP A 377 7.54 5.50 -14.76
CA ASP A 377 8.73 6.18 -14.25
C ASP A 377 9.68 6.40 -15.43
N ALA A 378 9.98 7.65 -15.79
CA ALA A 378 10.99 7.96 -16.80
C ALA A 378 12.24 8.54 -16.14
N HIS A 379 13.40 8.04 -16.54
CA HIS A 379 14.69 8.60 -16.16
C HIS A 379 15.04 9.72 -17.15
N LEU A 380 15.11 10.94 -16.64
CA LEU A 380 15.44 12.14 -17.42
C LEU A 380 16.88 12.55 -17.15
N SER A 381 17.62 12.86 -18.22
CA SER A 381 19.01 13.33 -18.11
C SER A 381 19.13 14.49 -17.13
N ASN A 382 20.14 14.45 -16.24
CA ASN A 382 20.42 15.47 -15.22
C ASN A 382 19.31 15.76 -14.19
N ILE A 383 18.16 15.10 -14.28
CA ILE A 383 17.02 15.26 -13.38
C ILE A 383 16.82 13.98 -12.54
N GLY A 384 17.08 12.82 -13.13
CA GLY A 384 16.86 11.51 -12.52
C GLY A 384 15.47 10.96 -12.80
N ASP A 385 15.02 10.03 -11.95
CA ASP A 385 13.72 9.36 -12.11
C ASP A 385 12.56 10.32 -11.80
N LYS A 386 11.62 10.44 -12.74
CA LYS A 386 10.38 11.23 -12.61
C LYS A 386 9.17 10.33 -12.88
N GLN A 387 8.17 10.45 -12.02
CA GLN A 387 6.90 9.73 -12.18
C GLN A 387 5.96 10.54 -13.08
N PHE A 388 5.35 9.85 -14.03
CA PHE A 388 4.36 10.39 -14.95
C PHE A 388 3.07 9.59 -14.88
N TRP A 389 1.96 10.32 -14.97
CA TRP A 389 0.64 9.71 -15.08
C TRP A 389 0.34 9.49 -16.56
N PRO A 390 -0.46 8.51 -16.98
CA PRO A 390 -0.69 8.26 -18.41
C PRO A 390 -1.40 9.39 -19.15
N ASP A 391 -2.18 10.18 -18.42
CA ASP A 391 -2.81 11.41 -18.93
C ASP A 391 -1.83 12.59 -18.89
N HIS A 392 -0.65 12.41 -18.28
CA HIS A 392 0.43 13.38 -18.28
C HIS A 392 1.41 13.05 -19.39
N GLU A 393 1.89 14.12 -20.01
CA GLU A 393 2.97 14.05 -20.96
C GLU A 393 4.27 13.74 -20.20
N VAL A 394 5.03 12.73 -20.66
CA VAL A 394 6.44 12.62 -20.26
C VAL A 394 7.18 13.77 -20.92
N TYR A 395 7.18 14.96 -20.30
CA TYR A 395 7.79 16.15 -20.87
C TYR A 395 9.14 16.43 -20.22
N CYS A 396 10.12 16.72 -21.06
CA CYS A 396 11.49 16.99 -20.65
C CYS A 396 11.79 18.46 -20.99
N ASP A 397 11.95 19.32 -19.98
CA ASP A 397 12.20 20.75 -20.15
C ASP A 397 13.63 21.01 -20.67
N GLY A 398 13.86 20.70 -21.94
CA GLY A 398 15.19 20.71 -22.58
C GLY A 398 16.10 19.52 -22.22
N GLN A 399 15.63 18.60 -21.36
CA GLN A 399 16.30 17.33 -21.09
C GLN A 399 15.82 16.23 -22.04
N PHE A 400 16.39 15.04 -21.95
CA PHE A 400 15.95 13.88 -22.74
C PHE A 400 15.67 12.66 -21.89
N ILE A 401 14.86 11.75 -22.46
CA ILE A 401 14.53 10.49 -21.82
C ILE A 401 15.69 9.52 -22.05
N GLU A 402 16.35 9.08 -20.97
CA GLU A 402 17.39 8.05 -21.03
C GLU A 402 16.79 6.65 -20.92
N GLY A 403 15.68 6.52 -20.18
CA GLY A 403 14.98 5.26 -20.05
C GLY A 403 13.64 5.36 -19.33
N ILE A 404 12.89 4.26 -19.35
CA ILE A 404 11.52 4.17 -18.86
C ILE A 404 11.28 2.84 -18.14
N THR A 405 10.53 2.89 -17.04
CA THR A 405 9.88 1.75 -16.41
C THR A 405 8.37 1.95 -16.47
N ILE A 406 7.62 0.91 -16.81
CA ILE A 406 6.16 0.97 -16.89
C ILE A 406 5.57 -0.12 -15.99
N TYR A 407 4.74 0.28 -15.05
CA TYR A 407 3.99 -0.61 -14.16
C TYR A 407 2.51 -0.63 -14.57
N PRO A 408 1.80 -1.73 -14.32
CA PRO A 408 0.35 -1.71 -14.42
C PRO A 408 -0.24 -0.93 -13.23
N ALA A 409 -1.16 -0.01 -13.53
CA ALA A 409 -1.96 0.71 -12.54
C ALA A 409 -3.40 0.15 -12.43
N SER A 410 -3.78 -0.77 -13.33
CA SER A 410 -5.03 -1.52 -13.29
C SER A 410 -4.79 -2.98 -12.92
N ALA A 411 -5.71 -3.58 -12.16
CA ALA A 411 -5.66 -5.01 -11.84
C ALA A 411 -5.91 -5.92 -13.06
N LEU A 412 -6.36 -5.38 -14.19
CA LEU A 412 -6.53 -6.13 -15.43
C LEU A 412 -5.22 -6.34 -16.19
N ILE A 413 -4.22 -5.50 -15.95
CA ILE A 413 -2.95 -5.57 -16.65
C ILE A 413 -1.95 -6.31 -15.75
N TYR A 414 -1.59 -7.51 -16.17
CA TYR A 414 -0.52 -8.27 -15.53
C TYR A 414 0.83 -7.80 -16.06
N TRP A 415 1.85 -7.86 -15.20
CA TRP A 415 3.19 -7.41 -15.55
C TRP A 415 3.76 -8.18 -16.76
N TYR A 416 3.46 -9.49 -16.84
CA TYR A 416 3.87 -10.36 -17.95
C TYR A 416 3.05 -10.14 -19.24
N ASN A 417 1.98 -9.35 -19.19
CA ASN A 417 1.22 -8.97 -20.37
C ASN A 417 1.76 -7.72 -21.07
N MET A 418 2.74 -7.06 -20.47
CA MET A 418 3.37 -5.86 -21.03
C MET A 418 4.78 -6.21 -21.43
N GLU A 419 5.17 -5.83 -22.64
CA GLU A 419 6.53 -5.94 -23.16
C GLU A 419 6.94 -4.59 -23.75
N TYR A 420 8.15 -4.12 -23.46
CA TYR A 420 8.64 -2.88 -24.05
C TYR A 420 10.15 -2.88 -24.26
N GLN A 421 10.58 -2.05 -25.21
CA GLN A 421 11.96 -1.90 -25.64
C GLN A 421 12.25 -0.44 -25.97
N ALA A 422 13.51 -0.04 -25.80
CA ALA A 422 14.04 1.24 -26.24
C ALA A 422 15.11 1.03 -27.31
N LYS A 423 15.24 2.00 -28.22
CA LYS A 423 16.37 2.15 -29.12
C LYS A 423 17.10 3.42 -28.73
N LEU A 424 18.41 3.32 -28.53
CA LEU A 424 19.28 4.41 -28.15
C LEU A 424 19.90 5.06 -29.39
N GLU A 425 20.38 6.30 -29.25
CA GLU A 425 20.94 7.07 -30.37
C GLU A 425 22.13 6.41 -31.08
N ASN A 426 22.87 5.55 -30.38
CA ASN A 426 23.98 4.77 -30.93
C ASN A 426 23.52 3.52 -31.72
N GLY A 427 22.20 3.35 -31.91
CA GLY A 427 21.60 2.21 -32.59
C GLY A 427 21.35 0.98 -31.72
N THR A 428 21.78 1.00 -30.45
CA THR A 428 21.56 -0.13 -29.53
C THR A 428 20.07 -0.29 -29.22
N ILE A 429 19.55 -1.51 -29.38
CA ILE A 429 18.21 -1.89 -28.96
C ILE A 429 18.33 -2.63 -27.62
N THR A 430 17.58 -2.18 -26.62
CA THR A 430 17.60 -2.81 -25.30
C THR A 430 16.97 -4.20 -25.33
N ALA A 431 17.32 -5.03 -24.35
CA ALA A 431 16.55 -6.23 -24.07
C ALA A 431 15.08 -5.87 -23.84
N CYS A 432 14.19 -6.79 -24.18
CA CYS A 432 12.78 -6.65 -23.87
C CYS A 432 12.58 -6.69 -22.35
N ALA A 433 11.92 -5.67 -21.81
CA ALA A 433 11.47 -5.66 -20.43
C ALA A 433 9.99 -6.01 -20.35
N ASN A 434 9.60 -6.67 -19.27
CA ASN A 434 8.19 -6.80 -18.88
C ASN A 434 7.80 -5.66 -17.92
N GLY A 435 6.52 -5.57 -17.56
CA GLY A 435 6.04 -4.60 -16.57
C GLY A 435 6.92 -4.54 -15.31
N GLY A 436 7.33 -3.33 -14.92
CA GLY A 436 8.26 -3.05 -13.83
C GLY A 436 9.75 -3.19 -14.17
N GLY A 437 10.11 -3.62 -15.38
CA GLY A 437 11.51 -3.65 -15.85
C GLY A 437 11.94 -2.33 -16.48
N PHE A 438 13.21 -1.95 -16.33
CA PHE A 438 13.73 -0.72 -16.94
C PHE A 438 14.22 -0.97 -18.37
N VAL A 439 13.87 -0.09 -19.31
CA VAL A 439 14.50 -0.03 -20.64
C VAL A 439 15.19 1.31 -20.82
N GLY A 440 16.39 1.30 -21.39
CA GLY A 440 17.18 2.49 -21.69
C GLY A 440 18.51 2.45 -20.94
N THR A 441 19.00 3.62 -20.55
CA THR A 441 20.17 3.77 -19.68
C THR A 441 19.85 4.67 -18.50
N LYS A 442 20.62 4.55 -17.41
CA LYS A 442 20.62 5.50 -16.30
C LYS A 442 21.99 6.15 -16.21
N ASP A 443 22.05 7.48 -16.18
CA ASP A 443 23.27 8.27 -15.97
C ASP A 443 24.37 8.06 -17.03
N HIS A 444 24.03 7.48 -18.18
CA HIS A 444 25.00 7.23 -19.27
C HIS A 444 24.89 8.25 -20.40
N SER A 445 23.98 9.23 -20.28
CA SER A 445 23.76 10.28 -21.28
C SER A 445 23.40 9.77 -22.68
N LEU A 446 22.95 8.52 -22.82
CA LEU A 446 22.44 8.01 -24.08
C LEU A 446 20.96 8.31 -24.20
N ARG A 447 20.60 9.10 -25.21
CA ARG A 447 19.20 9.46 -25.44
C ARG A 447 18.43 8.35 -26.13
N MET A 448 17.18 8.18 -25.72
CA MET A 448 16.23 7.32 -26.40
C MET A 448 15.72 7.98 -27.69
N VAL A 449 15.86 7.29 -28.82
CA VAL A 449 15.42 7.74 -30.16
C VAL A 449 14.24 6.93 -30.71
N ALA A 450 14.00 5.74 -30.13
CA ALA A 450 12.76 5.01 -30.36
C ALA A 450 12.27 4.28 -29.13
N PHE A 451 10.96 4.09 -29.08
CA PHE A 451 10.29 3.32 -28.05
C PHE A 451 9.26 2.37 -28.67
N ARG A 452 9.13 1.18 -28.10
CA ARG A 452 8.13 0.20 -28.49
C ARG A 452 7.47 -0.36 -27.25
N PHE A 453 6.15 -0.32 -27.22
CA PHE A 453 5.31 -0.95 -26.22
C PHE A 453 4.38 -1.96 -26.88
N LEU A 454 4.29 -3.16 -26.30
CA LEU A 454 3.45 -4.26 -26.70
C LEU A 454 2.64 -4.76 -25.48
N ALA A 455 1.35 -4.50 -25.50
CA ALA A 455 0.36 -5.22 -24.71
C ALA A 455 0.00 -6.54 -25.41
N LYS A 456 0.04 -7.64 -24.66
CA LYS A 456 -0.38 -8.96 -25.14
C LYS A 456 -1.90 -9.02 -25.38
N PRO A 457 -2.38 -9.94 -26.22
CA PRO A 457 -3.79 -10.00 -26.65
C PRO A 457 -4.83 -10.15 -25.52
N ASN A 458 -4.41 -10.57 -24.33
CA ASN A 458 -5.26 -10.73 -23.16
C ASN A 458 -5.43 -9.44 -22.34
N ILE A 459 -4.84 -8.32 -22.74
CA ILE A 459 -5.13 -7.01 -22.16
C ILE A 459 -6.39 -6.45 -22.84
N PRO A 460 -7.47 -6.17 -22.10
CA PRO A 460 -8.75 -5.74 -22.66
C PRO A 460 -8.77 -4.23 -23.00
N CYS A 461 -7.69 -3.68 -23.55
CA CYS A 461 -7.67 -2.28 -24.01
C CYS A 461 -6.87 -2.11 -25.30
N HIS A 462 -7.34 -1.19 -26.15
CA HIS A 462 -6.58 -0.72 -27.30
C HIS A 462 -5.55 0.30 -26.82
N ILE A 463 -4.30 0.14 -27.23
CA ILE A 463 -3.21 1.02 -26.80
C ILE A 463 -2.60 1.68 -28.03
N GLU A 464 -2.64 3.00 -28.02
CA GLU A 464 -1.89 3.86 -28.93
C GLU A 464 -0.93 4.70 -28.10
N TYR A 465 0.19 5.08 -28.71
CA TYR A 465 1.11 6.02 -28.08
C TYR A 465 1.65 7.00 -29.10
N GLU A 466 1.73 8.24 -28.65
CA GLU A 466 2.20 9.39 -29.42
C GLU A 466 3.57 9.81 -28.92
N GLY A 467 4.51 9.98 -29.83
CA GLY A 467 5.82 10.56 -29.58
C GLY A 467 5.92 11.95 -30.15
N VAL A 468 6.64 12.83 -29.46
CA VAL A 468 7.13 14.09 -30.04
C VAL A 468 8.64 14.06 -30.03
N PHE A 469 9.21 14.42 -31.18
CA PHE A 469 10.65 14.41 -31.42
C PHE A 469 11.24 15.82 -31.34
N GLU A 470 12.56 15.95 -31.28
CA GLU A 470 13.26 17.23 -31.13
C GLU A 470 12.93 18.27 -32.22
N SER A 471 12.58 17.83 -33.44
CA SER A 471 12.08 18.72 -34.51
C SER A 471 10.67 19.28 -34.26
N GLY A 472 9.97 18.79 -33.23
CA GLY A 472 8.54 19.02 -33.01
C GLY A 472 7.63 18.08 -33.81
N TYR A 473 8.19 17.17 -34.62
CA TYR A 473 7.41 16.17 -35.33
C TYR A 473 6.64 15.28 -34.34
N LYS A 474 5.37 15.01 -34.65
CA LYS A 474 4.49 14.15 -33.85
C LYS A 474 4.17 12.88 -34.62
N LYS A 475 4.31 11.73 -33.97
CA LYS A 475 3.97 10.42 -34.54
C LYS A 475 3.12 9.64 -33.57
N THR A 476 1.98 9.11 -34.03
CA THR A 476 1.17 8.16 -33.26
C THR A 476 1.36 6.77 -33.85
N VAL A 477 1.58 5.78 -32.98
CA VAL A 477 1.70 4.38 -33.37
C VAL A 477 0.75 3.51 -32.55
N LYS A 478 0.36 2.38 -33.12
CA LYS A 478 -0.45 1.36 -32.46
C LYS A 478 0.43 0.42 -31.63
N ASN A 479 -0.22 -0.31 -30.73
CA ASN A 479 0.36 -1.40 -29.95
C ASN A 479 1.35 -2.26 -30.77
N GLY A 480 2.55 -2.45 -30.24
CA GLY A 480 3.61 -3.26 -30.84
C GLY A 480 4.45 -2.60 -31.94
N ASN A 481 4.17 -1.37 -32.37
CA ASN A 481 4.92 -0.70 -33.45
C ASN A 481 5.98 0.29 -32.94
N TRP A 482 7.12 0.42 -33.61
CA TRP A 482 8.15 1.37 -33.20
C TRP A 482 7.71 2.83 -33.36
N LEU A 483 7.77 3.58 -32.26
CA LEU A 483 7.70 5.02 -32.23
C LEU A 483 9.10 5.60 -32.48
N GLU A 484 9.43 5.87 -33.74
CA GLU A 484 10.71 6.45 -34.17
C GLU A 484 10.52 7.43 -35.35
N TYR A 485 11.42 8.40 -35.47
CA TYR A 485 11.46 9.35 -36.59
C TYR A 485 12.90 9.82 -36.83
N ASN A 486 13.48 9.53 -38.00
CA ASN A 486 14.80 10.02 -38.46
C ASN A 486 15.96 9.96 -37.44
N ASN A 487 15.92 9.01 -36.49
CA ASN A 487 16.87 8.93 -35.38
C ASN A 487 16.91 10.20 -34.48
N GLU A 488 15.85 11.01 -34.53
CA GLU A 488 15.67 12.16 -33.67
C GLU A 488 15.41 11.73 -32.24
N MET A 489 15.79 12.61 -31.32
CA MET A 489 15.56 12.42 -29.90
C MET A 489 14.07 12.44 -29.57
N LEU A 490 13.63 11.44 -28.79
CA LEU A 490 12.27 11.36 -28.28
C LEU A 490 12.16 12.22 -27.01
N ILE A 491 11.50 13.37 -27.12
CA ILE A 491 11.36 14.33 -26.01
C ILE A 491 10.06 14.13 -25.23
N ARG A 492 9.08 13.46 -25.84
CA ARG A 492 7.77 13.24 -25.24
C ARG A 492 7.14 11.94 -25.65
N ILE A 493 6.48 11.27 -24.70
CA ILE A 493 5.62 10.10 -24.95
C ILE A 493 4.29 10.29 -24.20
N THR A 494 3.20 9.99 -24.89
CA THR A 494 1.84 10.00 -24.33
C THR A 494 1.14 8.70 -24.70
N PHE A 495 0.55 8.02 -23.73
CA PHE A 495 -0.22 6.80 -23.96
C PHE A 495 -1.71 7.12 -24.02
N LYS A 496 -2.41 6.57 -25.00
CA LYS A 496 -3.85 6.70 -25.19
C LYS A 496 -4.47 5.31 -25.09
N PHE A 497 -5.45 5.16 -24.19
CA PHE A 497 -6.19 3.93 -23.98
C PHE A 497 -7.58 4.06 -24.56
N GLY A 498 -7.91 3.20 -25.53
CA GLY A 498 -9.27 3.04 -26.04
C GLY A 498 -9.94 1.84 -25.39
N ALA A 499 -11.23 1.95 -25.10
CA ALA A 499 -12.05 0.78 -24.85
C ALA A 499 -12.05 -0.11 -26.10
N ILE A 500 -12.01 -1.44 -25.92
CA ILE A 500 -12.29 -2.35 -27.02
C ILE A 500 -13.73 -2.08 -27.45
N GLN A 501 -13.92 -1.51 -28.63
CA GLN A 501 -15.23 -1.51 -29.25
C GLN A 501 -15.51 -2.98 -29.56
N ASN A 502 -16.51 -3.57 -28.90
CA ASN A 502 -17.05 -4.84 -29.33
C ASN A 502 -17.61 -4.59 -30.73
N GLU A 503 -16.82 -4.85 -31.76
CA GLU A 503 -17.30 -4.97 -33.13
C GLU A 503 -18.29 -6.14 -33.12
N GLY A 504 -19.57 -5.81 -33.04
CA GLY A 504 -20.68 -6.75 -33.01
C GLY A 504 -20.96 -7.37 -34.37
#